data_AF-A0A838ICA0-F1
#
_entry.id   AF-A0A838ICA0-F1
#
_cell.length_a   1.000
_cell.length_b   1.000
_cell.length_c   1.000
_cell.angle_alpha   90.00
_cell.angle_beta   90.00
_cell.angle_gamma   90.00
#
_symmetry.space_group_name_H-M   'P 1'
#
loop_
_entity.id
_entity.type
_entity.pdbx_description
1 polymer ?
#
loop_
_entity_poly.entity_id
_entity_poly.type
_entity_poly.pdbx_seq_one_letter_code
_entity_poly.pdbx_strand_id
1 'polypeptide(L)'
;MGTSRALRTVAWGVVAVGIVTPLVRRRLNLRPPVVSALSWPAPVALSVAAHRTPLRDAGIYALQMWAYFEHFDMPDDDPEAFLKRVRVRYPAAIDRVIGLGEAPTVRLQRTLGSHGGVGPVEYGLSGVHWSWFLIPHSTCAYILLRHREHFERSAVLMAACFDLGCIVYWVLPTAPPWYAAERGVLP
;
A
#
# COMPACT_ATOMS: atom_id res chain seq x y z
N MET A 1 -17.98 37.66 0.95
CA MET A 1 -16.91 37.16 0.03
C MET A 1 -15.61 36.71 0.73
N GLY A 2 -15.35 37.04 2.01
CA GLY A 2 -14.09 36.66 2.70
C GLY A 2 -14.00 35.21 3.20
N THR A 3 -15.12 34.61 3.62
CA THR A 3 -15.18 33.28 4.24
C THR A 3 -14.68 32.16 3.32
N SER A 4 -14.96 32.25 2.02
CA SER A 4 -14.53 31.24 1.03
C SER A 4 -13.01 31.25 0.79
N ARG A 5 -12.36 32.42 0.84
CA ARG A 5 -10.90 32.52 0.68
C ARG A 5 -10.17 31.99 1.91
N ALA A 6 -10.62 32.37 3.11
CA ALA A 6 -10.06 31.88 4.36
C ALA A 6 -10.13 30.35 4.44
N LEU A 7 -11.28 29.76 4.09
CA LEU A 7 -11.45 28.30 4.06
C LEU A 7 -10.48 27.61 3.09
N ARG A 8 -10.32 28.15 1.88
CA ARG A 8 -9.37 27.60 0.89
C ARG A 8 -7.91 27.69 1.36
N THR A 9 -7.53 28.79 2.01
CA THR A 9 -6.19 28.94 2.58
C THR A 9 -5.92 27.91 3.67
N VAL A 10 -6.87 27.71 4.59
CA VAL A 10 -6.77 26.66 5.63
C VAL A 10 -6.67 25.28 5.00
N ALA A 11 -7.48 25.00 3.98
CA ALA A 11 -7.46 23.72 3.27
C ALA A 11 -6.10 23.44 2.60
N TRP A 12 -5.48 24.44 1.97
CA TRP A 12 -4.10 24.30 1.46
C TRP A 12 -3.07 24.04 2.57
N GLY A 13 -3.26 24.64 3.75
CA GLY A 13 -2.45 24.34 4.93
C GLY A 13 -2.54 22.88 5.33
N VAL A 14 -3.75 22.30 5.35
CA VAL A 14 -3.97 20.87 5.64
C VAL A 14 -3.33 19.97 4.57
N VAL A 15 -3.42 20.33 3.29
CA VAL A 15 -2.72 19.60 2.21
C VAL A 15 -1.20 19.61 2.44
N ALA A 16 -0.63 20.77 2.76
CA ALA A 16 0.81 20.89 3.00
C ALA A 16 1.25 20.05 4.21
N VAL A 17 0.47 20.07 5.30
CA VAL A 17 0.71 19.23 6.48
C VAL A 17 0.73 17.76 6.08
N GLY A 18 -0.29 17.26 5.38
CA GLY A 18 -0.34 15.84 5.01
C GLY A 18 0.74 15.39 4.02
N ILE A 19 1.30 16.31 3.23
CA ILE A 19 2.49 16.01 2.40
C ILE A 19 3.76 15.97 3.25
N VAL A 20 3.93 16.92 4.17
CA VAL A 20 5.17 17.09 4.94
C VAL A 20 5.28 16.09 6.08
N THR A 21 4.18 15.77 6.77
CA THR A 21 4.19 14.89 7.94
C THR A 21 4.94 13.57 7.68
N PRO A 22 4.68 12.83 6.59
CA PRO A 22 5.35 11.55 6.36
C PRO A 22 6.86 11.70 6.14
N LEU A 23 7.28 12.80 5.50
CA LEU A 23 8.69 13.09 5.24
C LEU A 23 9.49 13.38 6.50
N VAL A 24 8.84 13.94 7.53
CA VAL A 24 9.50 14.35 8.78
C VAL A 24 9.17 13.43 9.96
N ARG A 25 8.25 12.47 9.82
CA ARG A 25 7.73 11.69 10.95
C ARG A 25 8.82 10.97 11.74
N ARG A 26 9.80 10.36 11.04
CA ARG A 26 10.93 9.65 11.67
C ARG A 26 11.89 10.62 12.37
N ARG A 27 12.11 11.81 11.80
CA ARG A 27 12.94 12.86 12.42
C ARG A 27 12.30 13.45 13.67
N LEU A 28 10.97 13.54 13.68
CA LEU A 28 10.19 14.10 14.79
C LEU A 28 9.68 13.04 15.77
N ASN A 29 10.00 11.76 15.56
CA ASN A 29 9.50 10.62 16.36
C ASN A 29 7.97 10.65 16.56
N LEU A 30 7.23 10.97 15.50
CA LEU A 30 5.78 11.06 15.57
C LEU A 30 5.18 9.67 15.76
N ARG A 31 4.19 9.55 16.65
CA ARG A 31 3.46 8.30 16.86
C ARG A 31 2.54 8.02 15.67
N PRO A 32 2.33 6.74 15.28
CA PRO A 32 1.47 6.38 14.15
C PRO A 32 0.09 7.08 14.13
N PRO A 33 -0.67 7.16 15.25
CA PRO A 33 -1.98 7.82 15.22
C PRO A 33 -1.91 9.33 14.93
N VAL A 34 -0.81 10.00 15.34
CA VAL A 34 -0.58 11.43 15.07
C VAL A 34 -0.35 11.62 13.58
N VAL A 35 0.46 10.74 13.01
CA VAL A 35 0.76 10.75 11.59
C VAL A 35 -0.51 10.52 10.76
N SER A 36 -1.33 9.52 11.12
CA SER A 36 -2.64 9.27 10.51
C SER A 36 -3.54 10.50 10.53
N ALA A 37 -3.64 11.17 11.70
CA ALA A 37 -4.50 12.34 11.88
C ALA A 37 -4.05 13.55 11.04
N LEU A 38 -2.76 13.68 10.76
CA LEU A 38 -2.20 14.78 9.98
C LEU A 38 -2.21 14.52 8.47
N SER A 39 -2.10 13.26 8.05
CA SER A 39 -2.01 12.88 6.63
C SER A 39 -3.37 12.64 5.96
N TRP A 40 -4.29 11.92 6.60
CA TRP A 40 -5.56 11.51 5.98
C TRP A 40 -6.54 12.64 5.62
N PRO A 41 -6.55 13.81 6.28
CA PRO A 41 -7.39 14.91 5.84
C PRO A 41 -6.97 15.53 4.49
N ALA A 42 -5.74 15.29 4.02
CA ALA A 42 -5.18 15.99 2.85
C ALA A 42 -6.00 15.80 1.54
N PRO A 43 -6.49 14.60 1.17
CA PRO A 43 -7.33 14.43 -0.03
C PRO A 43 -8.63 15.23 0.06
N VAL A 44 -9.29 15.22 1.22
CA VAL A 44 -10.51 16.00 1.47
C VAL A 44 -10.21 17.49 1.41
N ALA A 45 -9.12 17.93 2.03
CA ALA A 45 -8.69 19.32 2.01
C ALA A 45 -8.40 19.81 0.59
N LEU A 46 -7.75 19.01 -0.27
CA LEU A 46 -7.52 19.37 -1.66
C LEU A 46 -8.83 19.54 -2.44
N SER A 47 -9.85 18.73 -2.14
CA SER A 47 -11.18 18.85 -2.75
C SER A 47 -11.86 20.20 -2.43
N VAL A 48 -11.58 20.77 -1.25
CA VAL A 48 -12.07 22.08 -0.80
C VAL A 48 -11.20 23.23 -1.33
N ALA A 49 -9.88 23.02 -1.39
CA ALA A 49 -8.90 24.05 -1.74
C ALA A 49 -8.93 24.44 -3.23
N ALA A 50 -9.22 23.47 -4.11
CA ALA A 50 -9.10 23.60 -5.55
C ALA A 50 -10.40 23.28 -6.31
N HIS A 51 -10.63 23.99 -7.42
CA HIS A 51 -11.76 23.72 -8.30
C HIS A 51 -11.63 22.37 -9.00
N ARG A 52 -12.76 21.74 -9.33
CA ARG A 52 -12.81 20.43 -9.98
C ARG A 52 -12.13 20.47 -11.34
N THR A 53 -11.00 19.79 -11.44
CA THR A 53 -10.17 19.64 -12.65
C THR A 53 -9.56 18.23 -12.65
N PRO A 54 -9.16 17.67 -13.80
CA PRO A 54 -8.52 16.35 -13.83
C PRO A 54 -7.27 16.29 -12.95
N LEU A 55 -6.49 17.39 -12.93
CA LEU A 55 -5.29 17.49 -12.11
C LEU A 55 -5.61 17.47 -10.61
N ARG A 56 -6.68 18.15 -10.19
CA ARG A 56 -7.17 18.05 -8.80
C ARG A 56 -7.54 16.61 -8.48
N ASP A 57 -8.31 15.96 -9.34
CA ASP A 57 -8.82 14.61 -9.11
C ASP A 57 -7.66 13.60 -9.00
N ALA A 58 -6.66 13.72 -9.88
CA ALA A 58 -5.41 12.98 -9.77
C ALA A 58 -4.65 13.28 -8.47
N GLY A 59 -4.59 14.56 -8.07
CA GLY A 59 -3.94 14.99 -6.83
C GLY A 59 -4.61 14.42 -5.58
N ILE A 60 -5.94 14.33 -5.55
CA ILE A 60 -6.70 13.71 -4.44
C ILE A 60 -6.32 12.23 -4.32
N TYR A 61 -6.32 11.50 -5.45
CA TYR A 61 -5.92 10.11 -5.47
C TYR A 61 -4.45 9.94 -5.07
N ALA A 62 -3.55 10.80 -5.55
CA ALA A 62 -2.13 10.76 -5.17
C ALA A 62 -1.91 11.02 -3.67
N LEU A 63 -2.64 11.97 -3.08
CA LEU A 63 -2.60 12.21 -1.62
C LEU A 63 -3.15 11.02 -0.84
N GLN A 64 -4.16 10.33 -1.35
CA GLN A 64 -4.66 9.10 -0.75
C GLN A 64 -3.61 7.99 -0.80
N MET A 65 -2.94 7.81 -1.95
CA MET A 65 -1.84 6.84 -2.10
C MET A 65 -0.62 7.20 -1.25
N TRP A 66 -0.36 8.50 -1.05
CA TRP A 66 0.67 8.98 -0.16
C TRP A 66 0.39 8.61 1.30
N ALA A 67 -0.84 8.85 1.76
CA ALA A 67 -1.28 8.42 3.09
C ALA A 67 -1.20 6.89 3.23
N TYR A 68 -1.71 6.13 2.24
CA TYR A 68 -1.61 4.66 2.24
C TYR A 68 -0.16 4.18 2.35
N PHE A 69 0.74 4.69 1.51
CA PHE A 69 2.14 4.26 1.46
C PHE A 69 2.82 4.45 2.82
N GLU A 70 2.54 5.58 3.46
CA GLU A 70 3.03 5.84 4.80
C GLU A 70 2.51 4.81 5.82
N HIS A 71 1.22 4.50 5.83
CA HIS A 71 0.65 3.54 6.78
C HIS A 71 1.15 2.13 6.52
N PHE A 72 1.41 1.80 5.25
CA PHE A 72 2.04 0.54 4.86
C PHE A 72 3.47 0.43 5.42
N ASP A 73 4.24 1.53 5.41
CA ASP A 73 5.64 1.58 5.87
C ASP A 73 5.80 1.74 7.39
N MET A 74 4.80 2.30 8.10
CA MET A 74 4.86 2.56 9.54
C MET A 74 5.20 1.36 10.44
N PRO A 75 4.75 0.10 10.17
CA PRO A 75 5.17 -1.04 10.98
C PRO A 75 6.68 -1.27 11.01
N ASP A 76 7.41 -0.80 9.99
CA ASP A 76 8.86 -0.87 9.92
C ASP A 76 9.55 0.19 10.82
N ASP A 77 8.80 1.12 11.42
CA ASP A 77 9.34 2.07 12.38
C ASP A 77 9.74 1.38 13.72
N ASP A 78 9.16 0.22 14.06
CA ASP A 78 9.59 -0.68 15.16
C ASP A 78 9.55 -2.16 14.71
N PRO A 79 10.60 -2.62 14.01
CA PRO A 79 10.64 -3.97 13.45
C PRO A 79 10.59 -5.06 14.53
N GLU A 80 11.15 -4.82 15.72
CA GLU A 80 11.15 -5.81 16.79
C GLU A 80 9.74 -6.03 17.36
N ALA A 81 8.99 -4.95 17.60
CA ALA A 81 7.60 -5.05 18.03
C ALA A 81 6.73 -5.70 16.96
N PHE A 82 7.00 -5.41 15.68
CA PHE A 82 6.29 -6.03 14.57
C PHE A 82 6.55 -7.54 14.50
N LEU A 83 7.82 -7.96 14.50
CA LEU A 83 8.23 -9.37 14.45
C LEU A 83 7.64 -10.22 15.58
N LYS A 84 7.46 -9.66 16.78
CA LYS A 84 6.81 -10.35 17.92
C LYS A 84 5.35 -10.73 17.65
N ARG A 85 4.68 -10.02 16.73
CA ARG A 85 3.26 -10.23 16.39
C ARG A 85 3.07 -11.03 15.10
N VAL A 86 4.12 -11.20 14.31
CA VAL A 86 4.08 -11.89 13.01
C VAL A 86 3.61 -13.34 13.18
N ARG A 87 2.65 -13.73 12.35
CA ARG A 87 2.06 -15.07 12.34
C ARG A 87 2.66 -15.89 11.20
N VAL A 88 3.34 -16.98 11.55
CA VAL A 88 4.12 -17.81 10.60
C VAL A 88 3.41 -19.14 10.26
N ARG A 89 2.70 -19.75 11.21
CA ARG A 89 2.24 -21.15 11.08
C ARG A 89 1.00 -21.32 10.23
N TYR A 90 0.02 -20.43 10.39
CA TYR A 90 -1.28 -20.59 9.72
C TYR A 90 -1.20 -20.46 8.18
N PRO A 91 -0.38 -19.58 7.57
CA PRO A 91 -0.27 -19.49 6.12
C PRO A 91 0.30 -20.80 5.54
N ALA A 92 1.37 -21.33 6.14
CA ALA A 92 1.97 -22.59 5.71
C ALA A 92 1.04 -23.80 5.88
N ALA A 93 0.11 -23.76 6.85
CA ALA A 93 -0.92 -24.78 6.99
C ALA A 93 -1.98 -24.67 5.89
N ILE A 94 -2.46 -23.46 5.60
CA ILE A 94 -3.39 -23.19 4.49
C ILE A 94 -2.76 -23.61 3.16
N ASP A 95 -1.51 -23.23 2.92
CA ASP A 95 -0.79 -23.58 1.69
C ASP A 95 -0.69 -25.09 1.53
N ARG A 96 -0.39 -25.84 2.60
CA ARG A 96 -0.39 -27.30 2.56
C ARG A 96 -1.76 -27.89 2.26
N VAL A 97 -2.84 -27.32 2.80
CA VAL A 97 -4.21 -27.75 2.47
C VAL A 97 -4.50 -27.52 0.99
N ILE A 98 -4.21 -26.32 0.47
CA ILE A 98 -4.41 -25.96 -0.94
C ILE A 98 -3.57 -26.86 -1.86
N GLY A 99 -2.33 -27.13 -1.47
CA GLY A 99 -1.40 -27.95 -2.26
C GLY A 99 -1.50 -29.46 -2.02
N LEU A 100 -2.50 -29.91 -1.25
CA LEU A 100 -2.79 -31.33 -0.97
C LEU A 100 -1.66 -32.08 -0.25
N GLY A 101 -1.09 -31.46 0.79
CA GLY A 101 -0.06 -32.02 1.66
C GLY A 101 1.30 -31.29 1.59
N GLU A 102 1.56 -30.57 0.50
CA GLU A 102 2.79 -29.78 0.30
C GLU A 102 2.43 -28.36 -0.17
N ALA A 103 3.15 -27.34 0.28
CA ALA A 103 2.90 -25.98 -0.17
C ALA A 103 3.12 -25.85 -1.70
N PRO A 104 2.18 -25.24 -2.46
CA PRO A 104 2.29 -25.12 -3.91
C PRO A 104 3.59 -24.47 -4.36
N THR A 105 4.07 -23.48 -3.61
CA THR A 105 5.33 -22.75 -3.87
C THR A 105 6.55 -23.66 -3.79
N VAL A 106 6.63 -24.55 -2.79
CA VAL A 106 7.73 -25.51 -2.63
C VAL A 106 7.77 -26.50 -3.79
N ARG A 107 6.60 -27.03 -4.18
CA ARG A 107 6.49 -27.93 -5.34
C ARG A 107 6.94 -27.22 -6.62
N LEU A 108 6.46 -25.99 -6.84
CA LEU A 108 6.84 -25.18 -8.01
C LEU A 108 8.34 -24.88 -8.03
N GLN A 109 8.93 -24.50 -6.90
CA GLN A 109 10.37 -24.26 -6.78
C GLN A 109 11.19 -25.53 -7.05
N ARG A 110 10.74 -26.70 -6.60
CA ARG A 110 11.41 -27.97 -6.92
C ARG A 110 11.35 -28.30 -8.42
N THR A 111 10.23 -27.98 -9.08
CA THR A 111 10.03 -28.31 -10.51
C THR A 111 10.60 -27.29 -11.48
N LEU A 112 10.56 -26.01 -11.14
CA LEU A 112 10.89 -24.88 -12.03
C LEU A 112 12.09 -24.07 -11.55
N GLY A 113 12.53 -24.25 -10.30
CA GLY A 113 13.62 -23.48 -9.72
C GLY A 113 14.96 -23.88 -10.31
N SER A 114 15.73 -22.87 -10.69
CA SER A 114 17.09 -23.04 -11.20
C SER A 114 18.05 -23.35 -10.03
N HIS A 115 18.72 -24.50 -10.05
CA HIS A 115 19.69 -24.86 -9.02
C HIS A 115 20.98 -24.05 -9.22
N GLY A 116 21.24 -23.08 -8.33
CA GLY A 116 22.48 -22.28 -8.34
C GLY A 116 22.40 -20.90 -8.99
N GLY A 117 21.21 -20.40 -9.35
CA GLY A 117 21.06 -19.05 -9.90
C GLY A 117 19.61 -18.63 -10.15
N VAL A 118 19.42 -17.41 -10.67
CA VAL A 118 18.11 -16.86 -11.08
C VAL A 118 17.98 -17.01 -12.59
N GLY A 119 17.03 -17.84 -13.03
CA GLY A 119 16.76 -18.10 -14.44
C GLY A 119 15.68 -17.20 -15.06
N PRO A 120 15.37 -17.39 -16.36
CA PRO A 120 14.39 -16.58 -17.08
C PRO A 120 12.97 -16.66 -16.48
N VAL A 121 12.58 -17.81 -15.92
CA VAL A 121 11.26 -18.00 -15.30
C VAL A 121 11.15 -17.14 -14.05
N GLU A 122 12.19 -17.12 -13.22
CA GLU A 122 12.25 -16.32 -12.01
C GLU A 122 12.21 -14.82 -12.32
N TYR A 123 12.90 -14.36 -13.37
CA TYR A 123 12.78 -12.98 -13.87
C TYR A 123 11.36 -12.67 -14.37
N GLY A 124 10.75 -13.58 -15.12
CA GLY A 124 9.37 -13.42 -15.60
C GLY A 124 8.36 -13.29 -14.45
N LEU A 125 8.44 -14.19 -13.46
CA LEU A 125 7.59 -14.15 -12.26
C LEU A 125 7.85 -12.91 -11.42
N SER A 126 9.11 -12.45 -11.32
CA SER A 126 9.44 -11.18 -10.69
C SER A 126 8.78 -10.01 -11.41
N GLY A 127 8.78 -10.01 -12.75
CA GLY A 127 8.06 -9.02 -13.55
C GLY A 127 6.56 -9.01 -13.27
N VAL A 128 5.93 -10.18 -13.16
CA VAL A 128 4.51 -10.31 -12.77
C VAL A 128 4.29 -9.74 -11.37
N HIS A 129 5.17 -10.03 -10.40
CA HIS A 129 5.09 -9.46 -9.06
C HIS A 129 5.18 -7.91 -9.08
N TRP A 130 6.15 -7.36 -9.81
CA TRP A 130 6.32 -5.90 -9.92
C TRP A 130 5.17 -5.20 -10.64
N SER A 131 4.42 -5.92 -11.49
CA SER A 131 3.26 -5.36 -12.19
C SER A 131 2.19 -4.82 -11.24
N TRP A 132 2.10 -5.36 -10.01
CA TRP A 132 1.20 -4.87 -8.97
C TRP A 132 1.44 -3.40 -8.59
N PHE A 133 2.67 -2.89 -8.72
CA PHE A 133 2.97 -1.48 -8.45
C PHE A 133 2.53 -0.56 -9.59
N LEU A 134 2.42 -1.07 -10.82
CA LEU A 134 2.15 -0.27 -12.00
C LEU A 134 0.68 -0.34 -12.41
N ILE A 135 0.12 -1.55 -12.54
CA ILE A 135 -1.20 -1.79 -13.11
C ILE A 135 -2.30 -0.98 -12.39
N PRO A 136 -2.43 -1.01 -11.05
CA PRO A 136 -3.49 -0.27 -10.35
C PRO A 136 -3.49 1.24 -10.68
N HIS A 137 -2.30 1.84 -10.69
CA HIS A 137 -2.13 3.27 -10.89
C HIS A 137 -2.25 3.65 -12.37
N SER A 138 -1.72 2.82 -13.28
CA SER A 138 -1.91 2.98 -14.73
C SER A 138 -3.37 2.84 -15.15
N THR A 139 -4.14 1.94 -14.52
CA THR A 139 -5.58 1.82 -14.74
C THR A 139 -6.31 3.09 -14.32
N CYS A 140 -6.00 3.66 -13.15
CA CYS A 140 -6.60 4.93 -12.73
C CYS A 140 -6.21 6.09 -13.67
N ALA A 141 -4.95 6.15 -14.13
CA ALA A 141 -4.51 7.14 -15.10
C ALA A 141 -5.22 6.98 -16.45
N TYR A 142 -5.37 5.75 -16.94
CA TYR A 142 -6.10 5.46 -18.17
C TYR A 142 -7.56 5.91 -18.07
N ILE A 143 -8.24 5.59 -16.98
CA ILE A 143 -9.63 5.99 -16.73
C ILE A 143 -9.73 7.52 -16.65
N LEU A 144 -8.78 8.20 -15.98
CA LEU A 144 -8.76 9.67 -15.95
C LEU A 144 -8.66 10.29 -17.35
N LEU A 145 -7.86 9.70 -18.23
CA LEU A 145 -7.60 10.20 -19.58
C LEU A 145 -8.69 9.84 -20.59
N ARG A 146 -9.36 8.69 -20.44
CA ARG A 146 -10.26 8.13 -21.45
C ARG A 146 -11.72 7.99 -21.01
N HIS A 147 -11.97 7.83 -19.71
CA HIS A 147 -13.28 7.52 -19.13
C HIS A 147 -13.51 8.34 -17.86
N ARG A 148 -13.36 9.66 -17.98
CA ARG A 148 -13.29 10.57 -16.84
C ARG A 148 -14.54 10.53 -15.96
N GLU A 149 -15.70 10.24 -16.55
CA GLU A 149 -16.97 10.01 -15.87
C GLU A 149 -16.92 8.85 -14.87
N HIS A 150 -16.01 7.89 -15.05
CA HIS A 150 -15.79 6.74 -14.16
C HIS A 150 -14.63 6.93 -13.19
N PHE A 151 -13.84 8.01 -13.31
CA PHE A 151 -12.60 8.18 -12.56
C PHE A 151 -12.81 8.19 -11.06
N GLU A 152 -13.74 9.00 -10.56
CA GLU A 152 -13.95 9.16 -9.11
C GLU A 152 -14.29 7.83 -8.44
N ARG A 153 -15.24 7.08 -9.01
CA ARG A 153 -15.60 5.75 -8.51
C ARG A 153 -14.40 4.79 -8.56
N SER A 154 -13.67 4.80 -9.66
CA SER A 154 -12.53 3.88 -9.85
C SER A 154 -11.39 4.20 -8.88
N ALA A 155 -11.08 5.47 -8.67
CA ALA A 155 -10.06 5.94 -7.73
C ALA A 155 -10.44 5.60 -6.28
N VAL A 156 -11.71 5.77 -5.89
CA VAL A 156 -12.20 5.40 -4.55
C VAL A 156 -12.13 3.90 -4.33
N LEU A 157 -12.59 3.08 -5.28
CA LEU A 157 -12.54 1.62 -5.15
C LEU A 157 -11.09 1.11 -5.11
N MET A 158 -10.22 1.71 -5.92
CA MET A 158 -8.81 1.38 -5.91
C MET A 158 -8.17 1.72 -4.56
N ALA A 159 -8.37 2.95 -4.08
CA ALA A 159 -7.87 3.38 -2.79
C ALA A 159 -8.39 2.51 -1.64
N ALA A 160 -9.69 2.21 -1.63
CA ALA A 160 -10.30 1.35 -0.61
C ALA A 160 -9.70 -0.07 -0.61
N CYS A 161 -9.35 -0.62 -1.77
CA CYS A 161 -8.67 -1.90 -1.88
C CYS A 161 -7.28 -1.87 -1.20
N PHE A 162 -6.49 -0.82 -1.48
CA PHE A 162 -5.20 -0.61 -0.84
C PHE A 162 -5.33 -0.42 0.67
N ASP A 163 -6.25 0.45 1.12
CA ASP A 163 -6.46 0.72 2.54
C ASP A 163 -6.93 -0.53 3.29
N LEU A 164 -7.83 -1.33 2.70
CA LEU A 164 -8.27 -2.59 3.27
C LEU A 164 -7.10 -3.58 3.39
N GLY A 165 -6.27 -3.68 2.36
CA GLY A 165 -5.05 -4.49 2.40
C GLY A 165 -4.10 -4.04 3.52
N CYS A 166 -3.93 -2.72 3.70
CA CYS A 166 -3.13 -2.15 4.78
C CYS A 166 -3.71 -2.50 6.16
N ILE A 167 -5.03 -2.37 6.35
CA ILE A 167 -5.70 -2.74 7.61
C ILE A 167 -5.48 -4.23 7.91
N VAL A 168 -5.64 -5.09 6.91
CA VAL A 168 -5.38 -6.53 7.07
C VAL A 168 -3.91 -6.78 7.43
N TYR A 169 -2.97 -6.09 6.80
CA TYR A 169 -1.54 -6.18 7.12
C TYR A 169 -1.25 -5.80 8.59
N TRP A 170 -1.88 -4.74 9.10
CA TRP A 170 -1.72 -4.29 10.49
C TRP A 170 -2.37 -5.21 11.52
N VAL A 171 -3.56 -5.73 11.24
CA VAL A 171 -4.34 -6.59 12.16
C VAL A 171 -3.81 -8.03 12.14
N LEU A 172 -3.44 -8.50 10.95
CA LEU A 172 -3.00 -9.85 10.65
C LEU A 172 -1.59 -9.83 10.04
N PRO A 173 -0.55 -9.39 10.79
CA PRO A 173 0.82 -9.41 10.30
C PRO A 173 1.22 -10.85 10.01
N THR A 174 1.44 -11.12 8.73
CA THR A 174 1.65 -12.46 8.20
C THR A 174 3.07 -12.58 7.72
N ALA A 175 3.74 -13.66 8.12
CA ALA A 175 5.11 -13.88 7.70
C ALA A 175 5.17 -14.07 6.18
N PRO A 176 6.12 -13.43 5.49
CA PRO A 176 6.44 -13.80 4.13
C PRO A 176 7.05 -15.22 4.09
N PRO A 177 7.00 -15.89 2.94
CA PRO A 177 7.40 -17.30 2.82
C PRO A 177 8.87 -17.56 3.15
N TRP A 178 9.77 -16.61 2.84
CA TRP A 178 11.20 -16.72 3.18
C TRP A 178 11.42 -16.72 4.70
N TYR A 179 10.68 -15.90 5.45
CA TYR A 179 10.76 -15.87 6.91
C TYR A 179 10.21 -17.16 7.53
N ALA A 180 9.18 -17.75 6.90
CA ALA A 180 8.67 -19.05 7.31
C ALA A 180 9.70 -20.17 7.09
N ALA A 181 10.49 -20.12 6.01
CA ALA A 181 11.58 -21.05 5.75
C ALA A 181 12.74 -20.88 6.76
N GLU A 182 13.16 -19.65 7.05
CA GLU A 182 14.17 -19.36 8.09
C GLU A 182 13.78 -19.90 9.48
N ARG A 183 12.47 -19.90 9.78
CA ARG A 183 11.91 -20.45 11.03
C ARG A 183 11.66 -21.97 10.97
N GLY A 184 12.01 -22.65 9.88
CA GLY A 184 11.83 -24.09 9.67
C GLY A 184 10.37 -24.54 9.54
N VAL A 185 9.45 -23.62 9.23
CA VAL A 185 8.02 -23.93 9.04
C VAL A 185 7.75 -24.45 7.63
N LEU A 186 8.51 -23.94 6.66
CA LEU A 186 8.62 -24.43 5.29
C LEU A 186 10.06 -24.93 5.05
N PRO A 187 10.25 -25.92 4.17
CA PRO A 187 11.58 -26.39 3.77
C PRO A 187 12.33 -25.37 2.91
#